data_AF-E6LW55-F1
#
_entry.id   AF-E6LW55-F1
#
_cell.length_a   1.000
_cell.length_b   1.000
_cell.length_c   1.000
_cell.angle_alpha   90.00
_cell.angle_beta   90.00
_cell.angle_gamma   90.00
#
_symmetry.space_group_name_H-M   'P 1'
#
loop_
_entity.id
_entity.type
_entity.pdbx_description
1 polymer ?
#
loop_
_entity_poly.entity_id
_entity_poly.type
_entity_poly.pdbx_seq_one_letter_code
_entity_poly.pdbx_strand_id
1 'polypeptide(L)'
;MELRETDDQDDNAKESVSEEIEASDEEENYVKREVERIRKFVSDLSIDDLKNGDWFVKLLAFSLNQYVTQVDAAYFKEKYPNLPPDAIVDARIKMASNYAAIEGALSSAAYTGAVAATIGTGGGASPITLPAGGMSFAIDLSYTSYLQLRMAYDISVLYGVPLNINDPTDTWKLVRLAFGIKTNEVAGVAVMKGLPAFIRPLVKKIFSGSTLAALKSLPVVGKHLLQRNIIKFTIPGVTIPVTTALNRWLTKVAGTQAKIMLRKEAQIIEASQRIVAQADNVEAVLATLWWIINIDKTVHEEERLLLHYLTVSAEQSGDNGEEYRHYIESFKSQIEVDEDDLWERIGRISSDAAPKLYRAAIIASAVDGNISKREQELLKLLAERLGIEHDEKLINEIRLQWK
;
A
#
# COMPACT_ATOMS: atom_id res chain seq x y z
N MET A 1 7.09 -58.99 -21.59
CA MET A 1 7.07 -58.88 -20.12
C MET A 1 8.38 -58.24 -19.76
N GLU A 2 8.41 -56.91 -19.72
CA GLU A 2 9.48 -56.12 -19.11
C GLU A 2 8.99 -54.69 -18.98
N LEU A 3 9.33 -54.10 -17.85
CA LEU A 3 8.65 -53.03 -17.16
C LEU A 3 8.96 -51.66 -17.79
N ARG A 4 7.90 -50.89 -18.08
CA ARG A 4 7.96 -49.43 -18.11
C ARG A 4 7.66 -48.96 -16.69
N GLU A 5 8.66 -48.46 -15.99
CA GLU A 5 8.45 -47.57 -14.84
C GLU A 5 8.97 -46.18 -15.21
N THR A 6 8.08 -45.24 -14.97
CA THR A 6 8.15 -43.80 -15.18
C THR A 6 9.09 -43.15 -14.17
N ASP A 7 10.10 -42.45 -14.64
CA ASP A 7 10.86 -41.50 -13.83
C ASP A 7 11.12 -40.26 -14.70
N ASP A 8 10.20 -39.30 -14.66
CA ASP A 8 10.28 -38.06 -15.45
C ASP A 8 9.47 -36.93 -14.80
N GLN A 9 9.43 -36.89 -13.45
CA GLN A 9 8.70 -35.86 -12.70
C GLN A 9 9.47 -35.17 -11.57
N ASP A 10 10.79 -35.36 -11.44
CA ASP A 10 11.57 -34.75 -10.34
C ASP A 10 12.72 -33.82 -10.78
N ASP A 11 12.81 -33.47 -12.07
CA ASP A 11 13.85 -32.55 -12.57
C ASP A 11 13.40 -31.09 -12.71
N ASN A 12 12.11 -30.78 -12.65
CA ASN A 12 11.60 -29.42 -12.86
C ASN A 12 11.54 -28.54 -11.59
N ALA A 13 11.97 -29.06 -10.44
CA ALA A 13 11.95 -28.34 -9.16
C ALA A 13 13.32 -27.78 -8.72
N LYS A 14 14.40 -28.07 -9.46
CA LYS A 14 15.77 -27.67 -9.10
C LYS A 14 16.35 -26.54 -9.96
N GLU A 15 15.65 -26.08 -10.99
CA GLU A 15 16.19 -25.12 -11.96
C GLU A 15 15.75 -23.65 -11.71
N SER A 16 15.48 -23.25 -10.47
CA SER A 16 15.13 -21.84 -10.15
C SER A 16 15.96 -21.17 -9.04
N VAL A 17 17.08 -21.77 -8.64
CA VAL A 17 17.95 -21.21 -7.57
C VAL A 17 19.37 -21.01 -8.09
N SER A 18 19.59 -19.96 -8.88
CA SER A 18 20.88 -19.23 -9.01
C SER A 18 20.86 -18.24 -10.19
N GLU A 19 19.99 -17.23 -10.12
CA GLU A 19 20.41 -15.94 -10.69
C GLU A 19 21.20 -15.20 -9.61
N GLU A 20 22.51 -15.50 -9.52
CA GLU A 20 23.46 -14.58 -8.88
C GLU A 20 23.43 -13.29 -9.70
N ILE A 21 22.68 -12.30 -9.20
CA ILE A 21 22.81 -10.94 -9.70
C ILE A 21 24.14 -10.43 -9.15
N GLU A 22 25.17 -10.35 -10.00
CA GLU A 22 26.31 -9.48 -9.76
C GLU A 22 25.77 -8.06 -9.57
N ALA A 23 25.75 -7.60 -8.31
CA ALA A 23 25.44 -6.21 -8.01
C ALA A 23 26.57 -5.34 -8.59
N SER A 24 26.22 -4.22 -9.22
CA SER A 24 27.24 -3.26 -9.66
C SER A 24 28.00 -2.71 -8.45
N ASP A 25 29.31 -2.47 -8.60
CA ASP A 25 30.14 -1.83 -7.58
C ASP A 25 29.51 -0.52 -7.06
N GLU A 26 28.79 0.21 -7.91
CA GLU A 26 28.08 1.44 -7.52
C GLU A 26 26.92 1.17 -6.54
N GLU A 27 26.13 0.11 -6.80
CA GLU A 27 25.02 -0.30 -5.94
C GLU A 27 25.55 -0.82 -4.60
N GLU A 28 26.61 -1.63 -4.62
CA GLU A 28 27.24 -2.15 -3.40
C GLU A 28 27.81 -1.03 -2.54
N ASN A 29 28.52 -0.06 -3.16
CA ASN A 29 29.06 1.09 -2.46
C ASN A 29 27.96 2.00 -1.89
N TYR A 30 26.84 2.16 -2.60
CA TYR A 30 25.68 2.88 -2.08
C TYR A 30 25.11 2.20 -0.83
N VAL A 31 24.88 0.89 -0.90
CA VAL A 31 24.34 0.11 0.23
C VAL A 31 25.29 0.16 1.42
N LYS A 32 26.61 0.02 1.22
CA LYS A 32 27.60 0.14 2.31
C LYS A 32 27.50 1.47 3.05
N ARG A 33 27.42 2.60 2.33
CA ARG A 33 27.27 3.94 2.95
C ARG A 33 25.98 4.07 3.75
N GLU A 34 24.87 3.55 3.23
CA GLU A 34 23.58 3.62 3.91
C GLU A 34 23.53 2.69 5.13
N VAL A 35 24.15 1.51 5.06
CA VAL A 35 24.33 0.61 6.20
C VAL A 35 25.19 1.25 7.29
N GLU A 36 26.26 1.97 6.94
CA GLU A 36 27.06 2.73 7.91
C GLU A 36 26.27 3.85 8.58
N ARG A 37 25.41 4.54 7.82
CA ARG A 37 24.50 5.55 8.35
C ARG A 37 23.49 4.92 9.32
N ILE A 38 22.92 3.77 8.99
CA ILE A 38 22.05 3.01 9.91
C ILE A 38 22.82 2.50 11.13
N ARG A 39 24.08 2.09 10.98
CA ARG A 39 24.94 1.70 12.11
C ARG A 39 25.11 2.81 13.12
N LYS A 40 25.32 4.05 12.67
CA LYS A 40 25.37 5.23 13.55
C LYS A 40 24.03 5.48 14.26
N PHE A 41 22.92 5.35 13.54
CA PHE A 41 21.59 5.42 14.16
C PHE A 41 21.41 4.36 15.25
N VAL A 42 21.78 3.11 14.97
CA VAL A 42 21.66 2.01 15.92
C VAL A 42 22.58 2.17 17.13
N SER A 43 23.78 2.74 16.97
CA SER A 43 24.68 3.00 18.11
C SER A 43 24.12 4.02 19.11
N ASP A 44 23.19 4.87 18.67
CA ASP A 44 22.53 5.86 19.52
C ASP A 44 21.27 5.29 20.22
N LEU A 45 20.88 4.04 19.92
CA LEU A 45 19.74 3.37 20.55
C LEU A 45 20.15 2.71 21.87
N SER A 46 19.29 2.86 22.88
CA SER A 46 19.39 2.07 24.10
C SER A 46 18.82 0.66 23.90
N ILE A 47 19.23 -0.29 24.75
CA ILE A 47 18.64 -1.64 24.78
C ILE A 47 17.14 -1.58 25.08
N ASP A 48 16.70 -0.63 25.88
CA ASP A 48 15.29 -0.45 26.22
C ASP A 48 14.49 0.05 25.01
N ASP A 49 15.07 0.91 24.17
CA ASP A 49 14.44 1.33 22.90
C ASP A 49 14.17 0.13 21.99
N LEU A 50 15.10 -0.82 21.93
CA LEU A 50 14.95 -2.05 21.15
C LEU A 50 13.86 -2.95 21.73
N LYS A 51 13.89 -3.21 23.04
CA LYS A 51 12.90 -4.08 23.72
C LYS A 51 11.49 -3.50 23.71
N ASN A 52 11.36 -2.18 23.85
CA ASN A 52 10.07 -1.50 23.90
C ASN A 52 9.51 -1.15 22.52
N GLY A 53 10.31 -1.32 21.46
CA GLY A 53 9.90 -1.02 20.09
C GLY A 53 9.99 0.45 19.73
N ASP A 54 10.47 1.31 20.65
CA ASP A 54 10.64 2.75 20.44
C ASP A 54 11.70 3.04 19.37
N TRP A 55 12.62 2.10 19.12
CA TRP A 55 13.55 2.13 17.99
C TRP A 55 12.85 2.40 16.65
N PHE A 56 11.63 1.87 16.46
CA PHE A 56 10.91 2.02 15.20
C PHE A 56 10.34 3.44 15.04
N VAL A 57 9.91 4.07 16.13
CA VAL A 57 9.48 5.48 16.13
C VAL A 57 10.67 6.38 15.83
N LYS A 58 11.82 6.11 16.46
CA LYS A 58 13.07 6.83 16.18
C LYS A 58 13.52 6.63 14.73
N LEU A 59 13.34 5.42 14.17
CA LEU A 59 13.66 5.10 12.78
C LEU A 59 12.73 5.82 11.79
N LEU A 60 11.44 5.92 12.07
CA LEU A 60 10.50 6.70 11.25
C LEU A 60 10.95 8.15 11.16
N ALA A 61 11.25 8.78 12.30
CA ALA A 61 11.78 10.14 12.33
C ALA A 61 13.11 10.24 11.56
N PHE A 62 14.05 9.32 11.82
CA PHE A 62 15.34 9.28 11.12
C PHE A 62 15.21 9.12 9.59
N SER A 63 14.33 8.23 9.15
CA SER A 63 14.22 7.83 7.74
C SER A 63 13.51 8.87 6.89
N LEU A 64 12.51 9.57 7.46
CA LEU A 64 11.59 10.43 6.74
C LEU A 64 11.87 11.93 6.91
N ASN A 65 12.41 12.39 8.04
CA ASN A 65 12.50 13.83 8.37
C ASN A 65 13.10 14.70 7.24
N GLN A 66 14.19 14.27 6.63
CA GLN A 66 14.79 14.98 5.48
C GLN A 66 14.28 14.46 4.13
N TYR A 67 13.99 13.16 4.04
CA TYR A 67 13.68 12.51 2.77
C TYR A 67 12.36 13.01 2.16
N VAL A 68 11.32 13.17 2.98
CA VAL A 68 9.99 13.60 2.50
C VAL A 68 9.95 15.05 2.04
N THR A 69 10.92 15.86 2.49
CA THR A 69 11.08 17.26 2.04
C THR A 69 11.81 17.37 0.70
N GLN A 70 12.52 16.33 0.27
CA GLN A 70 13.34 16.32 -0.95
C GLN A 70 12.72 15.50 -2.08
N VAL A 71 11.86 14.55 -1.74
CA VAL A 71 11.27 13.60 -2.70
C VAL A 71 9.79 13.93 -2.87
N ASP A 72 9.49 14.61 -3.97
CA ASP A 72 8.15 14.94 -4.42
C ASP A 72 7.91 14.45 -5.87
N ALA A 73 6.74 14.75 -6.41
CA ALA A 73 6.40 14.36 -7.78
C ALA A 73 7.33 15.04 -8.81
N ALA A 74 7.88 16.22 -8.52
CA ALA A 74 8.79 16.93 -9.40
C ALA A 74 10.16 16.23 -9.47
N TYR A 75 10.70 15.79 -8.32
CA TYR A 75 11.92 15.00 -8.24
C TYR A 75 11.87 13.76 -9.14
N PHE A 76 10.77 13.01 -9.12
CA PHE A 76 10.64 11.82 -9.98
C PHE A 76 10.45 12.15 -11.45
N LYS A 77 9.75 13.23 -11.79
CA LYS A 77 9.61 13.71 -13.17
C LYS A 77 10.95 14.12 -13.78
N GLU A 78 11.80 14.78 -13.00
CA GLU A 78 13.14 15.17 -13.43
C GLU A 78 14.04 13.93 -13.61
N LYS A 79 13.98 12.99 -12.65
CA LYS A 79 14.82 11.80 -12.65
C LYS A 79 14.44 10.77 -13.72
N TYR A 80 13.17 10.68 -14.05
CA TYR A 80 12.62 9.71 -15.00
C TYR A 80 11.71 10.41 -16.03
N PRO A 81 12.27 11.24 -16.91
CA PRO A 81 11.46 11.98 -17.88
C PRO A 81 10.72 11.01 -18.82
N ASN A 82 9.45 11.30 -19.09
CA ASN A 82 8.59 10.59 -20.04
C ASN A 82 8.24 9.13 -19.69
N LEU A 83 8.48 8.68 -18.46
CA LEU A 83 8.03 7.37 -18.02
C LEU A 83 6.69 7.44 -17.26
N PRO A 84 5.76 6.50 -17.49
CA PRO A 84 4.53 6.43 -16.72
C PRO A 84 4.84 6.01 -15.26
N PRO A 85 4.02 6.44 -14.28
CA PRO A 85 4.22 6.11 -12.87
C PRO A 85 4.42 4.61 -12.60
N ASP A 86 3.65 3.75 -13.26
CA ASP A 86 3.74 2.29 -13.10
C ASP A 86 5.14 1.74 -13.39
N ALA A 87 5.81 2.26 -14.43
CA ALA A 87 7.15 1.81 -14.82
C ALA A 87 8.21 2.28 -13.81
N ILE A 88 8.07 3.52 -13.30
CA ILE A 88 8.98 4.06 -12.29
C ILE A 88 8.80 3.29 -10.97
N VAL A 89 7.55 3.00 -10.57
CA VAL A 89 7.24 2.22 -9.38
C VAL A 89 7.87 0.82 -9.45
N ASP A 90 7.77 0.11 -10.58
CA ASP A 90 8.42 -1.19 -10.74
C ASP A 90 9.95 -1.12 -10.61
N ALA A 91 10.55 -0.05 -11.16
CA ALA A 91 11.97 0.20 -11.00
C ALA A 91 12.35 0.48 -9.52
N ARG A 92 11.53 1.25 -8.77
CA ARG A 92 11.76 1.51 -7.34
C ARG A 92 11.64 0.23 -6.50
N ILE A 93 10.64 -0.61 -6.77
CA ILE A 93 10.47 -1.90 -6.08
C ILE A 93 11.67 -2.81 -6.36
N LYS A 94 12.09 -2.92 -7.63
CA LYS A 94 13.26 -3.71 -8.02
C LYS A 94 14.53 -3.21 -7.32
N MET A 95 14.77 -1.91 -7.33
CA MET A 95 15.93 -1.27 -6.68
C MET A 95 15.94 -1.55 -5.17
N ALA A 96 14.83 -1.31 -4.46
CA ALA A 96 14.74 -1.58 -3.03
C ALA A 96 14.95 -3.07 -2.70
N SER A 97 14.40 -3.96 -3.53
CA SER A 97 14.58 -5.41 -3.39
C SER A 97 16.03 -5.84 -3.61
N ASN A 98 16.73 -5.27 -4.60
CA ASN A 98 18.14 -5.50 -4.84
C ASN A 98 19.00 -4.98 -3.68
N TYR A 99 18.70 -3.79 -3.14
CA TYR A 99 19.42 -3.22 -2.00
C TYR A 99 19.25 -4.04 -0.72
N ALA A 100 18.06 -4.61 -0.50
CA ALA A 100 17.82 -5.55 0.59
C ALA A 100 18.59 -6.88 0.40
N ALA A 101 18.81 -7.30 -0.86
CA ALA A 101 19.62 -8.47 -1.18
C ALA A 101 21.11 -8.21 -0.89
N ILE A 102 21.64 -7.08 -1.39
CA ILE A 102 23.03 -6.67 -1.16
C ILE A 102 23.32 -6.55 0.34
N GLU A 103 22.42 -5.93 1.11
CA GLU A 103 22.60 -5.86 2.56
C GLU A 103 22.57 -7.25 3.23
N GLY A 104 21.68 -8.15 2.80
CA GLY A 104 21.67 -9.54 3.29
C GLY A 104 23.01 -10.25 3.04
N ALA A 105 23.64 -10.01 1.88
CA ALA A 105 24.98 -10.52 1.56
C ALA A 105 26.07 -9.90 2.47
N LEU A 106 26.06 -8.58 2.68
CA LEU A 106 27.03 -7.89 3.54
C LEU A 106 26.89 -8.32 5.02
N SER A 107 25.66 -8.42 5.51
CA SER A 107 25.37 -8.76 6.89
C SER A 107 25.73 -10.22 7.18
N SER A 108 25.46 -11.15 6.26
CA SER A 108 25.83 -12.57 6.41
C SER A 108 27.35 -12.82 6.46
N ALA A 109 28.16 -12.03 5.75
CA ALA A 109 29.61 -12.03 5.89
C ALA A 109 30.07 -11.60 7.30
N ALA A 110 29.42 -10.56 7.87
CA ALA A 110 29.70 -10.12 9.24
C ALA A 110 29.24 -11.14 10.31
N TYR A 111 28.10 -11.82 10.08
CA TYR A 111 27.55 -12.82 10.99
C TYR A 111 28.41 -14.09 11.07
N THR A 112 29.00 -14.54 9.96
CA THR A 112 29.88 -15.72 9.96
C THR A 112 31.11 -15.53 10.86
N GLY A 113 31.67 -14.31 10.90
CA GLY A 113 32.78 -13.97 11.80
C GLY A 113 32.38 -13.91 13.29
N ALA A 114 31.19 -13.37 13.59
CA ALA A 114 30.69 -13.26 14.96
C ALA A 114 30.24 -14.61 15.55
N VAL A 115 29.55 -15.44 14.75
CA VAL A 115 29.12 -16.79 15.17
C VAL A 115 30.33 -17.69 15.44
N ALA A 116 31.36 -17.66 14.58
CA ALA A 116 32.62 -18.39 14.78
C ALA A 116 33.31 -18.02 16.11
N ALA A 117 33.26 -16.74 16.50
CA ALA A 117 33.80 -16.28 17.78
C ALA A 117 32.95 -16.73 19.01
N THR A 118 31.65 -16.97 18.82
CA THR A 118 30.69 -17.33 19.90
C THR A 118 30.46 -18.83 20.06
N ILE A 119 30.78 -19.66 19.07
CA ILE A 119 30.77 -21.14 19.23
C ILE A 119 31.75 -21.58 20.34
N GLY A 120 32.78 -20.79 20.63
CA GLY A 120 33.69 -21.01 21.76
C GLY A 120 33.10 -20.73 23.15
N THR A 121 31.93 -20.10 23.27
CA THR A 121 31.36 -19.67 24.57
C THR A 121 29.89 -20.03 24.69
N GLY A 122 29.60 -21.29 25.02
CA GLY A 122 28.34 -21.73 25.65
C GLY A 122 27.04 -21.31 24.94
N GLY A 123 26.56 -22.15 24.03
CA GLY A 123 25.26 -22.00 23.37
C GLY A 123 24.10 -21.89 24.36
N GLY A 124 23.36 -20.77 24.31
CA GLY A 124 22.17 -20.55 25.15
C GLY A 124 21.69 -19.11 25.24
N ALA A 125 22.48 -18.13 24.78
CA ALA A 125 22.13 -16.72 24.82
C ALA A 125 21.30 -16.30 23.59
N SER A 126 20.16 -15.61 23.81
CA SER A 126 19.35 -15.03 22.73
C SER A 126 20.21 -14.09 21.86
N PRO A 127 19.98 -13.97 20.53
CA PRO A 127 20.75 -13.06 19.66
C PRO A 127 20.82 -11.61 20.15
N ILE A 128 19.83 -11.17 20.96
CA ILE A 128 19.76 -9.82 21.56
C ILE A 128 20.64 -9.68 22.82
N THR A 129 21.06 -10.78 23.44
CA THR A 129 21.81 -10.78 24.70
C THR A 129 23.33 -10.65 24.53
N LEU A 130 23.82 -10.66 23.29
CA LEU A 130 25.24 -10.49 22.97
C LEU A 130 25.51 -9.11 22.37
N PRO A 131 26.48 -8.32 22.87
CA PRO A 131 26.74 -6.95 22.39
C PRO A 131 26.97 -6.85 20.88
N ALA A 132 27.74 -7.78 20.29
CA ALA A 132 28.01 -7.80 18.86
C ALA A 132 26.88 -8.41 18.01
N GLY A 133 26.25 -9.50 18.50
CA GLY A 133 25.15 -10.18 17.80
C GLY A 133 23.86 -9.34 17.76
N GLY A 134 23.56 -8.64 18.85
CA GLY A 134 22.40 -7.76 18.96
C GLY A 134 22.55 -6.48 18.14
N MET A 135 23.78 -5.96 18.00
CA MET A 135 24.04 -4.76 17.20
C MET A 135 23.88 -5.02 15.69
N SER A 136 24.51 -6.08 15.15
CA SER A 136 24.33 -6.43 13.74
C SER A 136 22.88 -6.72 13.40
N PHE A 137 22.17 -7.43 14.28
CA PHE A 137 20.74 -7.68 14.15
C PHE A 137 19.91 -6.40 14.09
N ALA A 138 20.16 -5.45 15.00
CA ALA A 138 19.46 -4.17 15.02
C ALA A 138 19.75 -3.34 13.76
N ILE A 139 20.95 -3.47 13.17
CA ILE A 139 21.32 -2.83 11.90
C ILE A 139 20.51 -3.40 10.74
N ASP A 140 20.51 -4.73 10.55
CA ASP A 140 19.73 -5.40 9.48
C ASP A 140 18.24 -5.05 9.59
N LEU A 141 17.68 -5.19 10.79
CA LEU A 141 16.28 -4.84 11.09
C LEU A 141 15.96 -3.38 10.75
N SER A 142 16.83 -2.45 11.15
CA SER A 142 16.62 -1.01 10.91
C SER A 142 16.79 -0.67 9.45
N TYR A 143 17.77 -1.25 8.76
CA TYR A 143 18.04 -1.01 7.34
C TYR A 143 16.92 -1.54 6.44
N THR A 144 16.46 -2.78 6.68
CA THR A 144 15.33 -3.35 5.93
C THR A 144 14.05 -2.53 6.14
N SER A 145 13.77 -2.13 7.39
CA SER A 145 12.61 -1.29 7.71
C SER A 145 12.71 0.09 7.04
N TYR A 146 13.91 0.67 7.04
CA TYR A 146 14.22 1.94 6.37
C TYR A 146 13.96 1.89 4.86
N LEU A 147 14.44 0.83 4.18
CA LEU A 147 14.20 0.63 2.75
C LEU A 147 12.71 0.50 2.44
N GLN A 148 11.99 -0.31 3.23
CA GLN A 148 10.56 -0.55 3.03
C GLN A 148 9.72 0.72 3.21
N LEU A 149 10.03 1.54 4.23
CA LEU A 149 9.38 2.83 4.46
C LEU A 149 9.61 3.81 3.31
N ARG A 150 10.87 3.97 2.87
CA ARG A 150 11.18 4.88 1.76
C ARG A 150 10.55 4.43 0.44
N MET A 151 10.61 3.13 0.14
CA MET A 151 9.96 2.57 -1.03
C MET A 151 8.45 2.84 -1.01
N ALA A 152 7.77 2.58 0.11
CA ALA A 152 6.33 2.85 0.22
C ALA A 152 6.00 4.35 0.05
N TYR A 153 6.83 5.23 0.62
CA TYR A 153 6.68 6.68 0.43
C TYR A 153 6.88 7.09 -1.04
N ASP A 154 7.93 6.59 -1.71
CA ASP A 154 8.18 6.84 -3.13
C ASP A 154 7.00 6.43 -4.00
N ILE A 155 6.44 5.24 -3.74
CA ILE A 155 5.26 4.72 -4.47
C ILE A 155 4.06 5.66 -4.27
N SER A 156 3.87 6.19 -3.05
CA SER A 156 2.78 7.13 -2.75
C SER A 156 2.91 8.43 -3.53
N VAL A 157 4.12 8.98 -3.60
CA VAL A 157 4.43 10.19 -4.37
C VAL A 157 4.25 9.96 -5.88
N LEU A 158 4.73 8.81 -6.39
CA LEU A 158 4.64 8.45 -7.80
C LEU A 158 3.20 8.28 -8.28
N TYR A 159 2.33 7.74 -7.43
CA TYR A 159 0.90 7.61 -7.71
C TYR A 159 0.08 8.87 -7.42
N GLY A 160 0.72 9.98 -7.04
CA GLY A 160 0.02 11.24 -6.77
C GLY A 160 -0.80 11.23 -5.46
N VAL A 161 -0.48 10.34 -4.53
CA VAL A 161 -1.07 10.24 -3.19
C VAL A 161 0.03 10.50 -2.14
N PRO A 162 0.65 11.70 -2.12
CA PRO A 162 1.75 11.98 -1.20
C PRO A 162 1.28 11.93 0.25
N LEU A 163 1.91 11.10 1.07
CA LEU A 163 1.53 10.90 2.48
C LEU A 163 2.12 12.01 3.37
N ASN A 164 1.28 12.67 4.17
CA ASN A 164 1.73 13.65 5.14
C ASN A 164 2.19 12.96 6.43
N ILE A 165 3.49 12.90 6.66
CA ILE A 165 4.06 12.23 7.86
C ILE A 165 3.78 13.00 9.17
N ASN A 166 3.31 14.25 9.09
CA ASN A 166 2.83 14.97 10.27
C ASN A 166 1.39 14.60 10.62
N ASP A 167 0.65 13.97 9.71
CA ASP A 167 -0.67 13.40 9.99
C ASP A 167 -0.53 11.94 10.51
N PRO A 168 -1.10 11.62 11.68
CA PRO A 168 -1.04 10.27 12.24
C PRO A 168 -1.68 9.19 11.35
N THR A 169 -2.69 9.54 10.56
CA THR A 169 -3.41 8.59 9.69
C THR A 169 -2.55 8.22 8.49
N ASP A 170 -1.94 9.21 7.84
CA ASP A 170 -1.02 9.02 6.71
C ASP A 170 0.27 8.32 7.14
N THR A 171 0.81 8.67 8.32
CA THR A 171 1.95 7.95 8.91
C THR A 171 1.62 6.47 9.10
N TRP A 172 0.42 6.17 9.58
CA TRP A 172 -0.02 4.79 9.77
C TRP A 172 -0.28 4.07 8.45
N LYS A 173 -0.84 4.76 7.45
CA LYS A 173 -0.98 4.26 6.07
C LYS A 173 0.38 3.91 5.48
N LEU A 174 1.40 4.75 5.66
CA LEU A 174 2.77 4.46 5.24
C LEU A 174 3.31 3.18 5.87
N VAL A 175 3.16 3.02 7.19
CA VAL A 175 3.60 1.81 7.90
C VAL A 175 2.88 0.57 7.36
N ARG A 176 1.56 0.64 7.14
CA ARG A 176 0.80 -0.48 6.56
C ARG A 176 1.31 -0.86 5.18
N LEU A 177 1.55 0.13 4.32
CA LEU A 177 2.07 -0.07 2.96
C LEU A 177 3.48 -0.69 2.99
N ALA A 178 4.39 -0.13 3.80
CA ALA A 178 5.77 -0.58 3.92
C ALA A 178 5.90 -2.03 4.39
N PHE A 179 5.02 -2.49 5.27
CA PHE A 179 5.08 -3.84 5.84
C PHE A 179 4.00 -4.80 5.31
N GLY A 180 3.23 -4.38 4.28
CA GLY A 180 2.20 -5.21 3.66
C GLY A 180 1.08 -5.64 4.62
N ILE A 181 0.72 -4.79 5.58
CA ILE A 181 -0.34 -5.07 6.55
C ILE A 181 -1.69 -4.86 5.86
N LYS A 182 -2.37 -5.95 5.50
CA LYS A 182 -3.70 -5.90 4.88
C LYS A 182 -4.75 -5.34 5.86
N THR A 183 -5.53 -4.36 5.42
CA THR A 183 -6.83 -4.00 6.00
C THR A 183 -7.85 -5.03 5.53
N ASN A 184 -8.43 -5.79 6.45
CA ASN A 184 -9.52 -6.69 6.12
C ASN A 184 -10.85 -5.94 6.27
N GLU A 185 -11.39 -5.44 5.18
CA GLU A 185 -12.83 -5.30 4.93
C GLU A 185 -13.06 -6.19 3.71
N VAL A 186 -13.82 -7.29 3.72
CA VAL A 186 -15.23 -7.49 4.11
C VAL A 186 -15.46 -8.93 4.65
N ALA A 187 -16.56 -9.06 5.39
CA ALA A 187 -17.14 -10.22 6.06
C ALA A 187 -16.93 -11.63 5.48
N GLY A 188 -16.69 -12.59 6.37
CA GLY A 188 -16.82 -14.03 6.14
C GLY A 188 -15.83 -14.84 6.97
N VAL A 189 -16.32 -15.77 7.79
CA VAL A 189 -15.59 -16.59 8.79
C VAL A 189 -14.48 -17.50 8.19
N ALA A 190 -14.12 -17.36 6.91
CA ALA A 190 -13.30 -18.32 6.17
C ALA A 190 -11.88 -17.87 5.78
N VAL A 191 -11.46 -16.62 5.97
CA VAL A 191 -10.10 -16.17 5.56
C VAL A 191 -9.26 -15.73 6.77
N MET A 192 -9.25 -16.57 7.80
CA MET A 192 -8.31 -16.49 8.92
C MET A 192 -7.19 -17.55 8.83
N LYS A 193 -7.08 -18.24 7.68
CA LYS A 193 -6.16 -19.37 7.48
C LYS A 193 -4.83 -19.02 6.78
N GLY A 194 -4.65 -17.77 6.32
CA GLY A 194 -3.40 -17.28 5.74
C GLY A 194 -2.61 -16.30 6.61
N LEU A 195 -3.18 -15.85 7.74
CA LEU A 195 -2.54 -14.93 8.68
C LEU A 195 -2.07 -15.72 9.91
N PRO A 196 -0.78 -15.63 10.29
CA PRO A 196 -0.29 -16.25 11.51
C PRO A 196 -1.08 -15.79 12.74
N ALA A 197 -1.36 -16.72 13.67
CA ALA A 197 -2.29 -16.53 14.79
C ALA A 197 -1.97 -15.32 15.71
N PHE A 198 -0.74 -14.81 15.68
CA PHE A 198 -0.26 -13.72 16.52
C PHE A 198 -0.58 -12.30 16.01
N ILE A 199 -1.15 -12.15 14.80
CA ILE A 199 -1.55 -10.83 14.23
C ILE A 199 -2.99 -10.46 14.64
N ARG A 200 -3.81 -11.44 15.05
CA ARG A 200 -5.24 -11.25 15.42
C ARG A 200 -5.50 -10.28 16.59
N PRO A 201 -4.67 -10.22 17.66
CA PRO A 201 -4.88 -9.28 18.76
C PRO A 201 -4.65 -7.81 18.36
N LEU A 202 -3.82 -7.57 17.33
CA LEU A 202 -3.39 -6.24 16.92
C LEU A 202 -4.46 -5.51 16.10
N VAL A 203 -5.19 -6.25 15.25
CA VAL A 203 -6.33 -5.72 14.48
C VAL A 203 -7.44 -5.24 15.41
N LYS A 204 -7.78 -5.99 16.47
CA LYS A 204 -8.86 -5.59 17.39
C LYS A 204 -8.55 -4.32 18.20
N LYS A 205 -7.28 -4.09 18.55
CA LYS A 205 -6.86 -2.98 19.43
C LYS A 205 -6.49 -1.70 18.68
N ILE A 206 -6.11 -1.81 17.41
CA ILE A 206 -5.75 -0.65 16.56
C ILE A 206 -6.96 -0.11 15.79
N PHE A 207 -7.96 -0.96 15.48
CA PHE A 207 -9.15 -0.56 14.71
C PHE A 207 -10.30 0.00 15.57
N SER A 208 -10.04 0.37 16.82
CA SER A 208 -11.07 0.91 17.74
C SER A 208 -10.58 2.13 18.52
N GLY A 209 -10.24 3.21 17.83
CA GLY A 209 -10.11 4.53 18.47
C GLY A 209 -9.19 5.51 17.74
N SER A 210 -9.73 6.71 17.51
CA SER A 210 -9.10 7.99 17.13
C SER A 210 -7.56 8.06 17.03
N THR A 211 -7.10 8.71 15.95
CA THR A 211 -5.77 9.30 15.62
C THR A 211 -4.63 9.29 16.66
N LEU A 212 -4.90 9.47 17.95
CA LEU A 212 -3.93 9.31 19.05
C LEU A 212 -3.48 7.85 19.29
N ALA A 213 -4.30 6.86 18.93
CA ALA A 213 -3.98 5.43 19.10
C ALA A 213 -3.01 4.92 18.01
N ALA A 214 -3.05 5.51 16.82
CA ALA A 214 -2.16 5.17 15.70
C ALA A 214 -0.69 5.51 16.02
N LEU A 215 -0.43 6.62 16.71
CA LEU A 215 0.92 6.96 17.15
C LEU A 215 1.39 6.07 18.32
N LYS A 216 0.48 5.73 19.25
CA LYS A 216 0.75 4.82 20.39
C LYS A 216 0.92 3.36 19.98
N SER A 217 0.54 2.97 18.76
CA SER A 217 0.72 1.62 18.24
C SER A 217 2.06 1.41 17.51
N LEU A 218 2.80 2.47 17.18
CA LEU A 218 4.08 2.37 16.49
C LEU A 218 5.14 1.55 17.26
N PRO A 219 5.30 1.69 18.60
CA PRO A 219 6.19 0.80 19.34
C PRO A 219 5.76 -0.67 19.29
N VAL A 220 4.47 -0.94 19.14
CA VAL A 220 3.97 -2.32 18.98
C VAL A 220 4.43 -2.92 17.64
N VAL A 221 4.46 -2.11 16.58
CA VAL A 221 5.06 -2.51 15.29
C VAL A 221 6.55 -2.80 15.46
N GLY A 222 7.29 -1.93 16.16
CA GLY A 222 8.71 -2.15 16.46
C GLY A 222 8.97 -3.46 17.22
N LYS A 223 8.18 -3.78 18.24
CA LYS A 223 8.25 -5.07 18.96
C LYS A 223 7.97 -6.26 18.05
N HIS A 224 7.01 -6.13 17.15
CA HIS A 224 6.61 -7.20 16.25
C HIS A 224 7.66 -7.46 15.15
N LEU A 225 8.22 -6.41 14.56
CA LEU A 225 9.29 -6.53 13.57
C LEU A 225 10.54 -7.16 14.21
N LEU A 226 10.84 -6.83 15.47
CA LEU A 226 11.88 -7.47 16.26
C LEU A 226 11.59 -8.98 16.41
N GLN A 227 10.40 -9.36 16.88
CA GLN A 227 9.98 -10.76 17.03
C GLN A 227 10.07 -11.55 15.72
N ARG A 228 9.60 -10.98 14.62
CA ARG A 228 9.62 -11.61 13.30
C ARG A 228 11.04 -11.83 12.79
N ASN A 229 11.93 -10.86 12.99
CA ASN A 229 13.30 -10.96 12.51
C ASN A 229 14.18 -11.84 13.40
N ILE A 230 13.91 -11.97 14.72
CA ILE A 230 14.62 -12.93 15.59
C ILE A 230 14.54 -14.36 15.04
N ILE A 231 13.40 -14.75 14.46
CA ILE A 231 13.19 -16.11 13.92
C ILE A 231 14.22 -16.45 12.82
N LYS A 232 14.65 -15.46 12.01
CA LYS A 232 15.68 -15.65 10.98
C LYS A 232 17.03 -16.09 11.57
N PHE A 233 17.30 -15.76 12.84
CA PHE A 233 18.57 -16.02 13.52
C PHE A 233 18.53 -17.24 14.46
N THR A 234 17.34 -17.74 14.81
CA THR A 234 17.19 -18.90 15.70
C THR A 234 17.24 -20.25 14.99
N ILE A 235 17.24 -20.27 13.65
CA ILE A 235 17.32 -21.51 12.86
C ILE A 235 18.81 -21.82 12.61
N PRO A 236 19.37 -22.91 13.19
CA PRO A 236 20.74 -23.32 12.90
C PRO A 236 20.86 -23.73 11.42
N GLY A 237 21.89 -23.27 10.72
CA GLY A 237 22.18 -23.69 9.34
C GLY A 237 21.57 -22.82 8.23
N VAL A 238 21.06 -21.62 8.52
CA VAL A 238 20.74 -20.63 7.46
C VAL A 238 22.05 -20.21 6.79
N THR A 239 22.30 -20.73 5.59
CA THR A 239 23.44 -20.35 4.75
C THR A 239 23.21 -18.95 4.15
N ILE A 240 24.31 -18.24 3.87
CA ILE A 240 24.38 -16.92 3.22
C ILE A 240 23.33 -16.71 2.10
N PRO A 241 23.07 -17.67 1.17
CA PRO A 241 22.12 -17.48 0.07
C PRO A 241 20.65 -17.29 0.49
N VAL A 242 20.22 -17.92 1.59
CA VAL A 242 18.81 -17.95 2.00
C VAL A 242 18.35 -16.60 2.56
N THR A 243 19.24 -15.87 3.24
CA THR A 243 18.93 -14.54 3.81
C THR A 243 18.77 -13.47 2.73
N THR A 244 19.69 -13.45 1.75
CA THR A 244 19.66 -12.58 0.57
C THR A 244 18.37 -12.74 -0.22
N ALA A 245 18.00 -13.99 -0.55
CA ALA A 245 16.78 -14.28 -1.29
C ALA A 245 15.51 -13.88 -0.51
N LEU A 246 15.48 -14.13 0.81
CA LEU A 246 14.33 -13.82 1.65
C LEU A 246 14.12 -12.30 1.80
N ASN A 247 15.18 -11.52 2.03
CA ASN A 247 15.08 -10.06 2.17
C ASN A 247 14.63 -9.41 0.85
N ARG A 248 15.14 -9.89 -0.29
CA ARG A 248 14.70 -9.48 -1.62
C ARG A 248 13.22 -9.78 -1.85
N TRP A 249 12.80 -11.01 -1.57
CA TRP A 249 11.41 -11.45 -1.77
C TRP A 249 10.43 -10.67 -0.89
N LEU A 250 10.73 -10.53 0.40
CA LEU A 250 9.87 -9.78 1.34
C LEU A 250 9.69 -8.32 0.94
N THR A 251 10.77 -7.67 0.53
CA THR A 251 10.73 -6.28 0.07
C THR A 251 9.95 -6.15 -1.24
N LYS A 252 10.15 -7.08 -2.18
CA LYS A 252 9.38 -7.14 -3.43
C LYS A 252 7.89 -7.29 -3.15
N VAL A 253 7.50 -8.22 -2.28
CA VAL A 253 6.10 -8.46 -1.91
C VAL A 253 5.48 -7.22 -1.26
N ALA A 254 6.17 -6.60 -0.30
CA ALA A 254 5.69 -5.37 0.34
C ALA A 254 5.49 -4.24 -0.69
N GLY A 255 6.47 -4.03 -1.58
CA GLY A 255 6.39 -3.05 -2.66
C GLY A 255 5.24 -3.33 -3.63
N THR A 256 5.03 -4.59 -4.02
CA THR A 256 3.91 -4.99 -4.89
C THR A 256 2.56 -4.76 -4.22
N GLN A 257 2.41 -5.02 -2.92
CA GLN A 257 1.16 -4.72 -2.21
C GLN A 257 0.91 -3.21 -2.12
N ALA A 258 1.95 -2.43 -1.80
CA ALA A 258 1.85 -0.96 -1.80
C ALA A 258 1.47 -0.42 -3.17
N LYS A 259 2.06 -0.97 -4.25
CA LYS A 259 1.70 -0.67 -5.64
C LYS A 259 0.21 -0.91 -5.89
N ILE A 260 -0.30 -2.10 -5.58
CA ILE A 260 -1.71 -2.46 -5.82
C ILE A 260 -2.66 -1.46 -5.12
N MET A 261 -2.41 -1.19 -3.83
CA MET A 261 -3.27 -0.29 -3.04
C MET A 261 -3.25 1.15 -3.56
N LEU A 262 -2.06 1.73 -3.77
CA LEU A 262 -1.93 3.12 -4.20
C LEU A 262 -2.29 3.32 -5.67
N ARG A 263 -2.09 2.31 -6.52
CA ARG A 263 -2.56 2.34 -7.91
C ARG A 263 -4.08 2.40 -7.98
N LYS A 264 -4.80 1.62 -7.15
CA LYS A 264 -6.26 1.67 -7.08
C LYS A 264 -6.74 3.07 -6.69
N GLU A 265 -6.14 3.66 -5.67
CA GLU A 265 -6.46 5.03 -5.26
C GLU A 265 -6.14 6.07 -6.35
N ALA A 266 -5.01 5.94 -7.05
CA ALA A 266 -4.68 6.81 -8.19
C ALA A 266 -5.72 6.69 -9.33
N GLN A 267 -6.17 5.47 -9.64
CA GLN A 267 -7.25 5.25 -10.61
C GLN A 267 -8.55 5.93 -10.18
N ILE A 268 -8.88 5.94 -8.88
CA ILE A 268 -10.04 6.65 -8.33
C ILE A 268 -9.88 8.16 -8.51
N ILE A 269 -8.69 8.72 -8.23
CA ILE A 269 -8.40 10.14 -8.44
C ILE A 269 -8.57 10.50 -9.93
N GLU A 270 -7.96 9.75 -10.83
CA GLU A 270 -8.07 9.97 -12.28
C GLU A 270 -9.51 9.85 -12.78
N ALA A 271 -10.26 8.86 -12.28
CA ALA A 271 -11.67 8.68 -12.60
C ALA A 271 -12.50 9.87 -12.12
N SER A 272 -12.26 10.34 -10.89
CA SER A 272 -12.95 11.49 -10.30
C SER A 272 -12.70 12.77 -11.10
N GLN A 273 -11.44 13.06 -11.42
CA GLN A 273 -11.06 14.21 -12.25
C GLN A 273 -11.71 14.15 -13.63
N ARG A 274 -11.73 12.97 -14.26
CA ARG A 274 -12.35 12.77 -15.57
C ARG A 274 -13.86 12.96 -15.52
N ILE A 275 -14.53 12.44 -14.48
CA ILE A 275 -15.98 12.59 -14.27
C ILE A 275 -16.32 14.07 -14.13
N VAL A 276 -15.62 14.80 -13.24
CA VAL A 276 -15.86 16.24 -13.01
C VAL A 276 -15.58 17.06 -14.27
N ALA A 277 -14.49 16.79 -14.98
CA ALA A 277 -14.14 17.51 -16.20
C ALA A 277 -15.14 17.28 -17.37
N GLN A 278 -15.87 16.16 -17.34
CA GLN A 278 -16.87 15.81 -18.35
C GLN A 278 -18.30 16.16 -17.92
N ALA A 279 -18.50 16.57 -16.66
CA ALA A 279 -19.81 16.82 -16.09
C ALA A 279 -20.32 18.20 -16.51
N ASP A 280 -21.47 18.21 -17.18
CA ASP A 280 -22.18 19.45 -17.50
C ASP A 280 -22.88 20.00 -16.24
N ASN A 281 -23.26 19.14 -15.29
CA ASN A 281 -23.80 19.50 -13.98
C ASN A 281 -23.22 18.57 -12.89
N VAL A 282 -22.28 19.10 -12.10
CA VAL A 282 -21.60 18.34 -11.02
C VAL A 282 -22.55 18.02 -9.87
N GLU A 283 -23.54 18.87 -9.58
CA GLU A 283 -24.50 18.60 -8.51
C GLU A 283 -25.31 17.35 -8.81
N ALA A 284 -25.78 17.21 -10.05
CA ALA A 284 -26.53 16.04 -10.48
C ALA A 284 -25.65 14.78 -10.48
N VAL A 285 -24.37 14.89 -10.85
CA VAL A 285 -23.40 13.79 -10.74
C VAL A 285 -23.24 13.36 -9.29
N LEU A 286 -22.93 14.28 -8.37
CA LEU A 286 -22.73 13.97 -6.95
C LEU A 286 -23.99 13.36 -6.31
N ALA A 287 -25.16 13.92 -6.59
CA ALA A 287 -26.44 13.39 -6.11
C ALA A 287 -26.70 11.97 -6.61
N THR A 288 -26.49 11.73 -7.92
CA THR A 288 -26.69 10.41 -8.53
C THR A 288 -25.74 9.37 -7.97
N LEU A 289 -24.46 9.71 -7.83
CA LEU A 289 -23.45 8.81 -7.31
C LEU A 289 -23.69 8.49 -5.83
N TRP A 290 -24.06 9.48 -5.03
CA TRP A 290 -24.44 9.25 -3.63
C TRP A 290 -25.69 8.37 -3.50
N TRP A 291 -26.70 8.58 -4.35
CA TRP A 291 -27.91 7.75 -4.38
C TRP A 291 -27.61 6.28 -4.65
N ILE A 292 -26.72 6.01 -5.61
CA ILE A 292 -26.30 4.65 -5.96
C ILE A 292 -25.47 4.02 -4.84
N ILE A 293 -24.41 4.71 -4.38
CA ILE A 293 -23.50 4.19 -3.34
C ILE A 293 -24.23 3.93 -2.02
N ASN A 294 -25.18 4.79 -1.65
CA ASN A 294 -25.86 4.70 -0.36
C ASN A 294 -27.01 3.66 -0.34
N ILE A 295 -27.31 2.99 -1.45
CA ILE A 295 -28.47 2.08 -1.53
C ILE A 295 -28.39 0.92 -0.53
N ASP A 296 -27.19 0.40 -0.31
CA ASP A 296 -26.95 -0.73 0.59
C ASP A 296 -26.68 -0.28 2.04
N LYS A 297 -26.72 1.05 2.31
CA LYS A 297 -26.46 1.70 3.61
C LYS A 297 -25.07 1.39 4.20
N THR A 298 -24.18 0.82 3.40
CA THR A 298 -22.80 0.52 3.74
C THR A 298 -21.93 1.06 2.62
N VAL A 299 -21.06 2.01 2.96
CA VAL A 299 -20.15 2.64 2.00
C VAL A 299 -18.78 2.01 2.15
N HIS A 300 -18.26 1.45 1.07
CA HIS A 300 -16.91 0.87 0.99
C HIS A 300 -15.82 1.95 0.95
N GLU A 301 -14.58 1.59 1.29
CA GLU A 301 -13.46 2.55 1.33
C GLU A 301 -13.25 3.23 -0.04
N GLU A 302 -13.36 2.47 -1.13
CA GLU A 302 -13.17 2.97 -2.49
C GLU A 302 -14.29 3.92 -2.95
N GLU A 303 -15.54 3.63 -2.61
CA GLU A 303 -16.68 4.51 -2.88
C GLU A 303 -16.57 5.82 -2.10
N ARG A 304 -16.15 5.73 -0.83
CA ARG A 304 -15.86 6.90 0.00
C ARG A 304 -14.72 7.73 -0.59
N LEU A 305 -13.65 7.10 -1.06
CA LEU A 305 -12.53 7.78 -1.72
C LEU A 305 -12.99 8.42 -3.05
N LEU A 306 -13.83 7.76 -3.83
CA LEU A 306 -14.40 8.30 -5.06
C LEU A 306 -15.21 9.57 -4.76
N LEU A 307 -16.15 9.53 -3.82
CA LEU A 307 -16.92 10.70 -3.41
C LEU A 307 -16.02 11.83 -2.90
N HIS A 308 -15.01 11.50 -2.09
CA HIS A 308 -14.03 12.48 -1.62
C HIS A 308 -13.31 13.16 -2.78
N TYR A 309 -12.71 12.41 -3.71
CA TYR A 309 -11.94 12.99 -4.80
C TYR A 309 -12.82 13.67 -5.86
N LEU A 310 -14.09 13.27 -6.00
CA LEU A 310 -15.07 14.02 -6.81
C LEU A 310 -15.32 15.41 -6.22
N THR A 311 -15.57 15.51 -4.90
CA THR A 311 -15.77 16.81 -4.25
C THR A 311 -14.52 17.69 -4.30
N VAL A 312 -13.34 17.12 -4.04
CA VAL A 312 -12.06 17.85 -4.15
C VAL A 312 -11.81 18.33 -5.58
N SER A 313 -12.04 17.47 -6.58
CA SER A 313 -11.86 17.84 -8.00
C SER A 313 -12.86 18.90 -8.44
N ALA A 314 -14.09 18.86 -7.93
CA ALA A 314 -15.11 19.86 -8.19
C ALA A 314 -14.74 21.23 -7.59
N GLU A 315 -14.30 21.29 -6.33
CA GLU A 315 -13.84 22.55 -5.71
C GLU A 315 -12.66 23.18 -6.45
N GLN A 316 -11.80 22.36 -7.06
CA GLN A 316 -10.62 22.79 -7.83
C GLN A 316 -10.93 23.08 -9.31
N SER A 317 -12.15 22.81 -9.78
CA SER A 317 -12.53 23.04 -11.17
C SER A 317 -12.74 24.54 -11.42
N GLY A 318 -11.79 25.17 -12.14
CA GLY A 318 -11.66 26.62 -12.35
C GLY A 318 -12.94 27.46 -12.30
N ASP A 319 -13.54 27.73 -13.47
CA ASP A 319 -14.60 28.75 -13.65
C ASP A 319 -15.88 28.49 -12.84
N ASN A 320 -16.14 27.26 -12.41
CA ASN A 320 -17.36 26.86 -11.70
C ASN A 320 -17.11 26.44 -10.23
N GLY A 321 -15.87 26.51 -9.74
CA GLY A 321 -15.49 25.97 -8.42
C GLY A 321 -16.14 26.72 -7.25
N GLU A 322 -16.50 28.00 -7.43
CA GLU A 322 -17.26 28.76 -6.42
C GLU A 322 -18.71 28.29 -6.31
N GLU A 323 -19.35 27.98 -7.44
CA GLU A 323 -20.72 27.47 -7.52
C GLU A 323 -20.80 26.07 -6.91
N TYR A 324 -19.87 25.19 -7.28
CA TYR A 324 -19.80 23.84 -6.73
C TYR A 324 -19.53 23.83 -5.21
N ARG A 325 -18.76 24.80 -4.70
CA ARG A 325 -18.49 24.94 -3.25
C ARG A 325 -19.78 25.07 -2.44
N HIS A 326 -20.77 25.82 -2.93
CA HIS A 326 -22.03 26.01 -2.21
C HIS A 326 -22.81 24.69 -2.08
N TYR A 327 -22.92 23.95 -3.19
CA TYR A 327 -23.57 22.64 -3.19
C TYR A 327 -22.82 21.62 -2.33
N ILE A 328 -21.50 21.57 -2.42
CA ILE A 328 -20.66 20.65 -1.65
C ILE A 328 -20.86 20.85 -0.14
N GLU A 329 -21.04 22.09 0.31
CA GLU A 329 -21.33 22.36 1.72
C GLU A 329 -22.69 21.78 2.15
N SER A 330 -23.72 21.88 1.31
CA SER A 330 -25.01 21.22 1.55
C SER A 330 -24.86 19.70 1.53
N PHE A 331 -24.13 19.16 0.54
CA PHE A 331 -23.89 17.73 0.36
C PHE A 331 -23.21 17.09 1.57
N LYS A 332 -22.25 17.77 2.20
CA LYS A 332 -21.59 17.31 3.45
C LYS A 332 -22.57 17.07 4.60
N SER A 333 -23.71 17.75 4.62
CA SER A 333 -24.73 17.63 5.67
C SER A 333 -25.81 16.60 5.34
N GLN A 334 -25.76 15.99 4.15
CA GLN A 334 -26.79 15.10 3.65
C GLN A 334 -26.70 13.70 4.28
N ILE A 335 -27.82 13.22 4.82
CA ILE A 335 -27.94 11.88 5.43
C ILE A 335 -28.70 10.93 4.49
N GLU A 336 -29.79 11.40 3.87
CA GLU A 336 -30.60 10.65 2.91
C GLU A 336 -30.69 11.43 1.59
N VAL A 337 -30.91 10.69 0.50
CA VAL A 337 -31.17 11.31 -0.81
C VAL A 337 -32.66 11.60 -0.93
N ASP A 338 -32.99 12.86 -1.19
CA ASP A 338 -34.32 13.24 -1.65
C ASP A 338 -34.43 12.85 -3.12
N GLU A 339 -35.22 11.81 -3.41
CA GLU A 339 -35.39 11.31 -4.78
C GLU A 339 -36.07 12.34 -5.69
N ASP A 340 -36.97 13.16 -5.17
CA ASP A 340 -37.67 14.17 -6.00
C ASP A 340 -36.68 15.26 -6.46
N ASP A 341 -35.83 15.74 -5.55
CA ASP A 341 -34.74 16.68 -5.87
C ASP A 341 -33.70 16.04 -6.83
N LEU A 342 -33.36 14.77 -6.62
CA LEU A 342 -32.48 14.02 -7.52
C LEU A 342 -33.03 14.00 -8.95
N TRP A 343 -34.30 13.62 -9.12
CA TRP A 343 -34.92 13.52 -10.45
C TRP A 343 -35.10 14.89 -11.10
N GLU A 344 -35.37 15.94 -10.32
CA GLU A 344 -35.40 17.31 -10.84
C GLU A 344 -34.03 17.74 -11.39
N ARG A 345 -32.94 17.43 -10.68
CA ARG A 345 -31.57 17.71 -11.14
C ARG A 345 -31.21 16.93 -12.39
N ILE A 346 -31.55 15.65 -12.44
CA ILE A 346 -31.33 14.79 -13.62
C ILE A 346 -32.14 15.31 -14.82
N GLY A 347 -33.37 15.78 -14.59
CA GLY A 347 -34.22 16.34 -15.65
C GLY A 347 -33.67 17.60 -16.32
N ARG A 348 -32.71 18.28 -15.68
CA ARG A 348 -32.02 19.47 -16.25
C ARG A 348 -30.79 19.10 -17.08
N ILE A 349 -30.39 17.82 -17.10
CA ILE A 349 -29.23 17.36 -17.87
C ILE A 349 -29.59 17.29 -19.35
N SER A 350 -28.69 17.77 -20.20
CA SER A 350 -28.84 17.70 -21.65
C SER A 350 -28.65 16.28 -22.17
N SER A 351 -29.25 15.98 -23.33
CA SER A 351 -29.18 14.65 -23.95
C SER A 351 -27.74 14.21 -24.29
N ASP A 352 -26.81 15.15 -24.48
CA ASP A 352 -25.40 14.88 -24.73
C ASP A 352 -24.58 14.60 -23.45
N ALA A 353 -25.02 15.09 -22.28
CA ALA A 353 -24.42 14.74 -20.99
C ALA A 353 -24.99 13.48 -20.36
N ALA A 354 -26.21 13.07 -20.72
CA ALA A 354 -26.86 11.87 -20.18
C ALA A 354 -25.96 10.60 -20.25
N PRO A 355 -25.29 10.28 -21.38
CA PRO A 355 -24.36 9.14 -21.42
C PRO A 355 -23.15 9.29 -20.49
N LYS A 356 -22.67 10.52 -20.26
CA LYS A 356 -21.52 10.79 -19.37
C LYS A 356 -21.90 10.58 -17.91
N LEU A 357 -23.08 11.07 -17.49
CA LEU A 357 -23.61 10.82 -16.15
C LEU A 357 -23.81 9.32 -15.92
N TYR A 358 -24.42 8.62 -16.88
CA TYR A 358 -24.64 7.19 -16.77
C TYR A 358 -23.33 6.40 -16.64
N ARG A 359 -22.31 6.78 -17.43
CA ARG A 359 -20.98 6.18 -17.29
C ARG A 359 -20.35 6.45 -15.93
N ALA A 360 -20.52 7.65 -15.36
CA ALA A 360 -20.04 7.98 -14.02
C ALA A 360 -20.73 7.13 -12.95
N ALA A 361 -22.04 6.90 -13.08
CA ALA A 361 -22.81 6.02 -12.21
C ALA A 361 -22.31 4.57 -12.26
N ILE A 362 -22.03 4.03 -13.46
CA ILE A 362 -21.45 2.68 -13.59
C ILE A 362 -20.07 2.60 -12.93
N ILE A 363 -19.22 3.62 -13.09
CA ILE A 363 -17.91 3.67 -12.44
C ILE A 363 -18.07 3.63 -10.92
N ALA A 364 -19.01 4.39 -10.37
CA ALA A 364 -19.25 4.43 -8.93
C ALA A 364 -19.67 3.08 -8.37
N SER A 365 -20.56 2.35 -9.02
CA SER A 365 -20.94 1.00 -8.59
C SER A 365 -19.84 -0.05 -8.78
N ALA A 366 -18.87 0.21 -9.65
CA ALA A 366 -17.82 -0.76 -9.98
C ALA A 366 -16.51 -0.52 -9.22
N VAL A 367 -16.36 0.62 -8.54
CA VAL A 367 -15.07 1.10 -8.01
C VAL A 367 -14.47 0.19 -6.93
N ASP A 368 -15.33 -0.47 -6.17
CA ASP A 368 -14.96 -1.46 -5.17
C ASP A 368 -14.55 -2.81 -5.81
N GLY A 369 -14.88 -3.02 -7.08
CA GLY A 369 -14.62 -4.21 -7.89
C GLY A 369 -15.85 -5.13 -8.06
N ASN A 370 -17.01 -4.79 -7.49
CA ASN A 370 -18.20 -5.63 -7.52
C ASN A 370 -19.52 -4.84 -7.49
N ILE A 371 -20.30 -4.98 -8.57
CA ILE A 371 -21.63 -4.36 -8.67
C ILE A 371 -22.69 -5.27 -8.03
N SER A 372 -23.37 -4.75 -7.01
CA SER A 372 -24.50 -5.36 -6.29
C SER A 372 -25.75 -5.46 -7.18
N LYS A 373 -26.67 -6.39 -6.85
CA LYS A 373 -27.94 -6.53 -7.60
C LYS A 373 -28.80 -5.27 -7.51
N ARG A 374 -28.78 -4.60 -6.35
CA ARG A 374 -29.56 -3.38 -6.12
C ARG A 374 -28.98 -2.22 -6.93
N GLU A 375 -27.67 -2.11 -7.00
CA GLU A 375 -27.02 -1.12 -7.86
C GLU A 375 -27.34 -1.35 -9.34
N GLN A 376 -27.38 -2.61 -9.80
CA GLN A 376 -27.82 -2.92 -11.17
C GLN A 376 -29.26 -2.48 -11.43
N GLU A 377 -30.16 -2.66 -10.47
CA GLU A 377 -31.55 -2.19 -10.57
C GLU A 377 -31.61 -0.66 -10.65
N LEU A 378 -30.81 0.06 -9.84
CA LEU A 378 -30.72 1.52 -9.90
C LEU A 378 -30.11 2.02 -11.21
N LEU A 379 -29.09 1.34 -11.75
CA LEU A 379 -28.51 1.67 -13.05
C LEU A 379 -29.51 1.47 -14.19
N LYS A 380 -30.35 0.43 -14.14
CA LYS A 380 -31.45 0.24 -15.11
C LYS A 380 -32.45 1.39 -15.02
N LEU A 381 -32.88 1.73 -13.81
CA LEU A 381 -33.81 2.85 -13.59
C LEU A 381 -33.22 4.18 -14.07
N LEU A 382 -31.94 4.43 -13.80
CA LEU A 382 -31.24 5.64 -14.26
C LEU A 382 -31.17 5.70 -15.80
N ALA A 383 -30.87 4.58 -16.46
CA ALA A 383 -30.82 4.50 -17.92
C ALA A 383 -32.19 4.82 -18.55
N GLU A 384 -33.27 4.24 -18.02
CA GLU A 384 -34.64 4.51 -18.46
C GLU A 384 -34.99 6.00 -18.34
N ARG A 385 -34.62 6.63 -17.22
CA ARG A 385 -34.90 8.06 -16.96
C ARG A 385 -34.08 9.01 -17.82
N LEU A 386 -32.85 8.63 -18.14
CA LEU A 386 -31.98 9.36 -19.05
C LEU A 386 -32.33 9.13 -20.54
N GLY A 387 -33.25 8.22 -20.84
CA GLY A 387 -33.65 7.88 -22.21
C GLY A 387 -32.55 7.17 -23.00
N ILE A 388 -31.68 6.43 -22.32
CA ILE A 388 -30.53 5.71 -22.91
C ILE A 388 -30.72 4.20 -22.79
N GLU A 389 -30.10 3.44 -23.70
CA GLU A 389 -30.12 1.98 -23.64
C GLU A 389 -29.23 1.47 -22.49
N HIS A 390 -29.76 0.53 -21.72
CA HIS A 390 -29.01 -0.12 -20.64
C HIS A 390 -27.93 -1.05 -21.22
N ASP A 391 -26.69 -0.58 -21.27
CA ASP A 391 -25.57 -1.32 -21.84
C ASP A 391 -24.89 -2.27 -20.83
N GLU A 392 -25.31 -3.54 -20.81
CA GLU A 392 -24.69 -4.58 -19.99
C GLU A 392 -23.23 -4.86 -20.37
N LYS A 393 -22.82 -4.59 -21.61
CA LYS A 393 -21.45 -4.81 -22.07
C LYS A 393 -20.52 -3.75 -21.47
N LEU A 394 -20.92 -2.49 -21.52
CA LEU A 394 -20.18 -1.38 -20.89
C LEU A 394 -20.03 -1.59 -19.39
N ILE A 395 -21.09 -2.06 -18.71
CA ILE A 395 -21.05 -2.40 -17.28
C ILE A 395 -19.99 -3.48 -17.00
N ASN A 396 -19.97 -4.55 -17.81
CA ASN A 396 -19.00 -5.62 -17.65
C ASN A 396 -17.56 -5.16 -17.96
N GLU A 397 -17.37 -4.34 -18.98
CA GLU A 397 -16.06 -3.77 -19.33
C GLU A 397 -15.52 -2.90 -18.20
N ILE A 398 -16.33 -1.98 -17.65
CA ILE A 398 -15.92 -1.13 -16.52
C ILE A 398 -15.66 -1.97 -15.27
N ARG A 399 -16.53 -2.93 -14.95
CA ARG A 399 -16.31 -3.84 -13.80
C ARG A 399 -14.99 -4.61 -13.90
N LEU A 400 -14.58 -5.04 -15.09
CA LEU A 400 -13.30 -5.72 -15.29
C LEU A 400 -12.09 -4.80 -15.12
N GLN A 401 -12.23 -3.49 -15.32
CA GLN A 401 -11.15 -2.52 -15.10
C GLN A 401 -10.85 -2.28 -13.61
N TRP A 402 -11.83 -2.51 -12.73
CA TRP A 402 -11.74 -2.28 -11.29
C TRP A 402 -11.54 -3.55 -10.45
N LYS A 403 -11.51 -4.72 -11.09
CA LYS A 403 -11.06 -5.99 -10.49
C LYS A 403 -9.55 -6.09 -10.49
#